data_AF-A0A974SH44-F1
#
_entry.id   AF-A0A974SH44-F1
#
_cell.length_a   1.000
_cell.length_b   1.000
_cell.length_c   1.000
_cell.angle_alpha   90.00
_cell.angle_beta   90.00
_cell.angle_gamma   90.00
#
_symmetry.space_group_name_H-M   'P 1'
#
loop_
_entity.id
_entity.type
_entity.pdbx_description
1 polymer ?
#
loop_
_entity_poly.entity_id
_entity_poly.type
_entity_poly.pdbx_seq_one_letter_code
_entity_poly.pdbx_strand_id
1 'polypeptide(L)' 'MPAFVLVALGALGAVALARVITAETRRINEALDRHRAADTGELETIPLERDPVTGDYRPRKN' A
#
# COMPACT_ATOMS: atom_id res chain seq x y z
N MET A 1 -8.50 30.32 -31.27
CA MET A 1 -7.28 30.64 -30.52
C MET A 1 -7.42 30.59 -28.99
N PRO A 2 -8.43 31.19 -28.32
CA PRO A 2 -8.46 31.22 -26.85
C PRO A 2 -8.69 29.86 -26.18
N ALA A 3 -9.54 29.00 -26.77
CA ALA A 3 -9.83 27.68 -26.22
C ALA A 3 -8.62 26.74 -26.19
N PHE A 4 -7.79 26.73 -27.24
CA PHE A 4 -6.60 25.89 -27.31
C PHE A 4 -5.58 26.23 -26.21
N VAL A 5 -5.41 27.52 -25.90
CA VAL A 5 -4.49 27.96 -24.83
C VAL A 5 -4.99 27.49 -23.47
N LEU A 6 -6.29 27.59 -23.20
CA LEU A 6 -6.88 27.09 -21.95
C LEU A 6 -6.71 25.58 -21.79
N VAL A 7 -6.95 24.81 -22.87
CA VAL A 7 -6.75 23.35 -22.84
C VAL A 7 -5.28 23.01 -22.62
N ALA A 8 -4.35 23.68 -23.29
CA ALA A 8 -2.92 23.45 -23.14
C ALA A 8 -2.45 23.74 -21.70
N LEU A 9 -2.89 24.86 -21.12
CA LEU A 9 -2.58 25.19 -19.72
C LEU A 9 -3.18 24.17 -18.75
N GLY A 10 -4.42 23.72 -18.99
CA GLY A 10 -5.05 22.67 -18.21
C GLY A 10 -4.26 21.35 -18.25
N ALA A 11 -3.82 20.94 -19.45
CA ALA A 11 -3.01 19.73 -19.63
C ALA A 11 -1.65 19.83 -18.91
N LEU A 12 -0.97 20.98 -19.02
CA LEU A 12 0.29 21.23 -18.31
C LEU A 12 0.11 21.18 -16.79
N GLY A 13 -0.96 21.80 -16.28
CA GLY A 13 -1.31 21.74 -14.86
C GLY A 13 -1.59 20.32 -14.38
N ALA A 14 -2.33 19.54 -15.16
CA ALA A 14 -2.64 18.15 -14.84
C ALA A 14 -1.36 17.28 -14.78
N VAL A 15 -0.43 17.45 -15.72
CA VAL A 15 0.85 16.73 -15.74
C VAL A 15 1.71 17.10 -14.53
N ALA A 16 1.80 18.39 -14.20
CA ALA A 16 2.55 18.84 -13.03
C ALA A 16 1.97 18.25 -11.74
N LEU A 17 0.64 18.26 -11.59
CA LEU A 17 -0.04 17.69 -10.43
C LEU A 17 0.18 16.16 -10.34
N ALA A 18 0.03 15.44 -11.45
CA ALA A 18 0.27 14.00 -11.50
C ALA A 18 1.70 13.65 -11.07
N ARG A 19 2.69 14.45 -11.49
CA ARG A 19 4.10 14.27 -11.10
C ARG A 19 4.30 14.44 -9.59
N VAL A 20 3.63 15.41 -8.97
CA VAL A 20 3.71 15.62 -7.51
C VAL A 20 3.04 14.47 -6.76
N ILE A 21 1.84 14.08 -7.17
CA ILE A 21 1.10 12.96 -6.54
C ILE A 21 1.93 11.68 -6.61
N THR A 22 2.44 11.33 -7.79
CA THR A 22 3.24 10.12 -7.98
C THR A 22 4.52 10.12 -7.16
N ALA A 23 5.21 11.27 -7.05
CA ALA A 23 6.40 11.41 -6.21
C ALA A 23 6.08 11.18 -4.72
N GLU A 24 5.00 11.77 -4.21
CA GLU A 24 4.63 11.63 -2.81
C GLU A 24 4.08 10.23 -2.49
N THR A 25 3.29 9.64 -3.38
CA THR A 25 2.86 8.24 -3.26
C THR A 25 4.06 7.30 -3.18
N ARG A 26 5.07 7.49 -4.03
CA ARG A 26 6.29 6.70 -3.99
C ARG A 26 7.02 6.88 -2.66
N ARG A 27 7.17 8.12 -2.19
CA ARG A 27 7.81 8.43 -0.91
C ARG A 27 7.10 7.76 0.28
N ILE A 28 5.76 7.81 0.30
CA ILE A 28 4.95 7.18 1.36
C ILE A 28 5.11 5.67 1.31
N ASN A 29 5.05 5.07 0.12
CA ASN A 29 5.23 3.63 -0.04
C ASN A 29 6.64 3.20 0.41
N GLU A 30 7.68 3.93 0.03
CA GLU A 30 9.05 3.64 0.50
C GLU A 30 9.18 3.77 2.03
N ALA A 31 8.43 4.67 2.66
CA ALA A 31 8.37 4.73 4.12
C ALA A 31 7.65 3.51 4.72
N LEU A 32 6.49 3.14 4.18
CA LEU A 32 5.73 1.96 4.60
C LEU A 32 6.52 0.66 4.40
N ASP A 33 7.18 0.52 3.26
CA ASP A 33 7.94 -0.67 2.92
C ASP A 33 9.16 -0.83 3.83
N ARG A 34 9.80 0.28 4.26
CA ARG A 34 10.82 0.22 5.31
C ARG A 34 10.28 -0.27 6.64
N HIS A 35 9.07 0.16 7.02
CA HIS A 35 8.43 -0.35 8.23
C HIS A 35 8.05 -1.84 8.11
N ARG A 36 7.48 -2.26 6.98
CA ARG A 36 7.21 -3.70 6.71
C ARG A 36 8.48 -4.54 6.71
N ALA A 37 9.56 -4.03 6.14
CA ALA A 37 10.86 -4.71 6.14
C ALA A 37 11.46 -4.80 7.56
N ALA A 38 11.15 -3.85 8.45
CA ALA A 38 11.55 -3.92 9.86
C ALA A 38 10.65 -4.85 10.68
N ASP A 39 9.34 -4.88 10.39
CA ASP A 39 8.34 -5.74 11.06
C ASP A 39 8.35 -7.19 10.55
N THR A 40 9.07 -7.49 9.46
CA THR A 40 9.32 -8.86 8.98
C THR A 40 10.44 -9.56 9.75
N GLY A 41 10.72 -9.13 10.98
CA GLY A 41 11.22 -10.06 11.99
C GLY A 41 10.26 -11.24 12.04
N GLU A 42 10.76 -12.42 11.69
CA GLU A 42 10.10 -13.74 11.63
C GLU A 42 8.69 -13.72 12.24
N LEU A 43 7.67 -13.42 11.42
CA LEU A 43 6.28 -13.54 11.84
C LEU A 43 6.09 -15.00 12.21
N GLU A 44 6.01 -15.28 13.50
CA GLU A 44 5.85 -16.63 14.01
C GLU A 44 4.52 -17.17 13.46
N THR A 45 4.60 -17.95 12.39
CA THR A 45 3.42 -18.55 11.77
C THR A 45 2.94 -19.65 12.71
N ILE A 46 1.99 -19.32 13.58
CA ILE A 46 1.38 -20.31 14.48
C ILE A 46 0.45 -21.19 13.65
N PRO A 47 0.71 -22.50 13.51
CA PRO A 47 -0.19 -23.38 12.79
C PRO A 47 -1.54 -23.46 13.51
N LEU A 48 -2.62 -23.36 12.73
CA LEU A 48 -3.97 -23.54 13.24
C LEU A 48 -4.36 -25.01 13.15
N GLU A 49 -4.96 -25.53 14.22
CA GLU A 49 -5.50 -26.88 14.27
C GLU A 49 -7.02 -26.82 14.43
N ARG A 50 -7.72 -27.73 13.74
CA ARG A 50 -9.18 -27.79 13.78
C ARG A 50 -9.63 -28.47 15.07
N ASP A 51 -10.39 -27.78 15.89
CA ASP A 51 -10.99 -28.32 17.11
C ASP A 51 -12.01 -29.41 16.73
N PRO A 52 -11.85 -30.66 17.20
CA PRO A 52 -12.77 -31.75 16.86
C PRO A 52 -14.14 -31.61 17.53
N VAL A 53 -14.26 -30.83 18.61
CA VAL A 53 -15.51 -30.64 19.36
C VAL A 53 -16.33 -29.50 18.76
N THR A 54 -15.68 -28.36 18.45
CA THR A 54 -16.37 -27.15 17.96
C THR A 54 -16.29 -26.98 16.44
N GLY A 55 -15.26 -27.56 15.80
CA GLY A 55 -14.98 -27.38 14.38
C GLY A 55 -14.20 -26.11 14.04
N ASP A 56 -13.94 -25.25 15.02
CA ASP A 56 -13.22 -23.98 14.84
C ASP A 56 -11.71 -24.21 14.72
N TYR A 57 -11.04 -23.35 13.97
CA TYR A 57 -9.58 -23.34 13.91
C TYR A 57 -9.00 -22.55 15.09
N ARG A 58 -8.14 -23.20 15.89
CA ARG A 58 -7.48 -22.58 17.04
C ARG A 58 -5.97 -22.63 16.89
N PRO A 59 -5.23 -21.64 17.44
CA PRO A 59 -3.77 -21.71 17.48
C PRO A 59 -3.31 -22.97 18.21
N ARG A 60 -2.41 -23.74 17.60
CA ARG A 60 -1.76 -24.87 18.26
C ARG A 60 -0.88 -24.33 19.38
N LYS A 61 -1.23 -24.62 20.63
CA LYS A 61 -0.35 -24.35 21.77
C LYS A 61 0.83 -25.32 21.68
N ASN A 62 2.05 -24.79 21.55
CA ASN A 62 3.29 -25.57 21.69
C ASN A 62 3.40 -26.17 23.10
#